data_AF-A0A952QRY3-F1
#
_entry.id   AF-A0A952QRY3-F1
#
_cell.length_a   1.000
_cell.length_b   1.000
_cell.length_c   1.000
_cell.angle_alpha   90.00
_cell.angle_beta   90.00
_cell.angle_gamma   90.00
#
_symmetry.space_group_name_H-M   'P 1'
#
loop_
_entity.id
_entity.type
_entity.pdbx_description
1 polymer ?
#
loop_
_entity_poly.entity_id
_entity_poly.type
_entity_poly.pdbx_seq_one_letter_code
_entity_poly.pdbx_strand_id
1 'polypeptide(L)'
;MPTGLPPGLLRVIDQIVCVAGTSGRGTDLWDGIRVECEREYSGIRHGKGTLAHALEWEILKLQTRLESSAYGNPVVPVPLFRNRHVHIGSLIRLWRRLALETEEWLASQGYDTLLDVGPWGGFNFVLEPDGYTRMPFARLTLAVGGLPSTPFHEQGGPLFQHLLPRYHAELQQAGVNFPPLWQYHHAKHDASVRLREVSATHYLPTHSYERRTFVKVRVSRDCEAVEEIALQDFLLLLERLQFTTDWELYREQTKDVDARFDLQDFISLNHMVEGVYQRTDAEDRLLHEMKDAFRGAIRARQVLYGYLSQVVKLRWVENLYWALAEAALGVKRYQRMVSFDREVCPQIPPRLLIPVRRHLNRYHNRVGGTA
;
A
#
# COMPACT_ATOMS: atom_id res chain seq x y z
N MET A 1 -17.64 -4.85 21.94
CA MET A 1 -16.46 -4.89 22.83
C MET A 1 -16.12 -6.35 23.07
N PRO A 2 -14.97 -6.88 22.60
CA PRO A 2 -14.58 -8.24 22.94
C PRO A 2 -14.17 -8.28 24.42
N THR A 3 -14.87 -9.10 25.20
CA THR A 3 -14.55 -9.41 26.60
C THR A 3 -13.27 -10.24 26.68
N GLY A 4 -12.25 -9.71 27.37
CA GLY A 4 -11.05 -10.48 27.74
C GLY A 4 -9.70 -9.80 27.44
N LEU A 5 -9.60 -8.48 27.50
CA LEU A 5 -8.30 -7.81 27.45
C LEU A 5 -7.62 -7.90 28.84
N PRO A 6 -6.33 -8.28 28.93
CA PRO A 6 -5.62 -8.38 30.20
C PRO A 6 -5.62 -7.04 30.96
N PRO A 7 -5.67 -7.03 32.31
CA PRO A 7 -5.70 -5.80 33.11
C PRO A 7 -4.53 -4.82 32.86
N GLY A 8 -3.41 -5.29 32.29
CA GLY A 8 -2.26 -4.47 31.90
C GLY A 8 -2.46 -3.64 30.64
N LEU A 9 -3.41 -3.98 29.77
CA LEU A 9 -3.57 -3.31 28.48
C LEU A 9 -4.06 -1.86 28.61
N LEU A 10 -4.90 -1.58 29.61
CA LEU A 10 -5.34 -0.22 29.91
C LEU A 10 -4.16 0.68 30.32
N ARG A 11 -3.19 0.15 31.09
CA ARG A 11 -1.97 0.90 31.43
C ARG A 11 -1.11 1.18 30.20
N VAL A 12 -1.07 0.26 29.24
CA VAL A 12 -0.36 0.47 27.97
C VAL A 12 -1.04 1.53 27.14
N ILE A 13 -2.37 1.52 27.05
CA ILE A 13 -3.14 2.58 26.37
C ILE A 13 -2.88 3.93 27.05
N ASP A 14 -2.93 4.00 28.38
CA ASP A 14 -2.61 5.21 29.14
C ASP A 14 -1.15 5.65 28.92
N GLN A 15 -0.20 4.72 28.85
CA GLN A 15 1.19 5.00 28.49
C GLN A 15 1.34 5.50 27.06
N ILE A 16 0.63 4.91 26.09
CA ILE A 16 0.62 5.35 24.68
C ILE A 16 0.08 6.77 24.60
N VAL A 17 -1.04 7.06 25.28
CA VAL A 17 -1.65 8.40 25.31
C VAL A 17 -0.73 9.41 26.01
N CYS A 18 -0.10 9.01 27.13
CA CYS A 18 0.86 9.83 27.85
C CYS A 18 2.10 10.14 26.99
N VAL A 19 2.74 9.11 26.42
CA VAL A 19 3.90 9.25 25.54
C VAL A 19 3.54 10.04 24.28
N ALA A 20 2.37 9.82 23.67
CA ALA A 20 1.88 10.63 22.55
C ALA A 20 1.69 12.11 22.95
N GLY A 21 1.21 12.37 24.17
CA GLY A 21 1.01 13.72 24.71
C GLY A 21 2.30 14.44 25.10
N THR A 22 3.39 13.71 25.42
CA THR A 22 4.66 14.29 25.89
C THR A 22 5.81 14.21 24.88
N SER A 23 5.67 13.41 23.81
CA SER A 23 6.75 13.21 22.84
C SER A 23 6.94 14.41 21.92
N GLY A 24 8.20 14.67 21.56
CA GLY A 24 8.55 15.65 20.53
C GLY A 24 8.04 15.25 19.15
N ARG A 25 7.95 16.21 18.23
CA ARG A 25 7.50 15.97 16.85
C ARG A 25 8.43 14.97 16.13
N GLY A 26 7.85 14.03 15.36
CA GLY A 26 8.60 13.01 14.63
C GLY A 26 9.22 11.91 15.50
N THR A 27 8.84 11.83 16.78
CA THR A 27 9.27 10.76 17.68
C THR A 27 8.59 9.45 17.27
N ASP A 28 9.38 8.39 17.14
CA ASP A 28 8.81 7.06 17.00
C ASP A 28 8.22 6.62 18.37
N LEU A 29 6.91 6.82 18.56
CA LEU A 29 6.17 6.43 19.77
C LEU A 29 6.33 4.94 20.05
N TRP A 30 6.51 4.09 19.03
CA TRP A 30 6.80 2.67 19.25
C TRP A 30 8.16 2.45 19.90
N ASP A 31 9.22 3.12 19.43
CA ASP A 31 10.56 2.98 20.03
C ASP A 31 10.56 3.30 21.54
N GLY A 32 9.70 4.22 21.98
CA GLY A 32 9.56 4.61 23.39
C GLY A 32 8.91 3.55 24.29
N ILE A 33 8.17 2.59 23.75
CA ILE A 33 7.41 1.57 24.52
C ILE A 33 7.60 0.14 24.01
N ARG A 34 8.43 -0.06 22.97
CA ARG A 34 8.66 -1.36 22.33
C ARG A 34 9.14 -2.40 23.32
N VAL A 35 10.12 -2.05 24.15
CA VAL A 35 10.77 -3.01 25.05
C VAL A 35 9.76 -3.54 26.07
N GLU A 36 8.95 -2.68 26.69
CA GLU A 36 7.89 -3.11 27.59
C GLU A 36 6.81 -3.91 26.85
N CYS A 37 6.39 -3.44 25.67
CA CYS A 37 5.34 -4.11 24.89
C CYS A 37 5.75 -5.50 24.40
N GLU A 38 6.97 -5.65 23.88
CA GLU A 38 7.51 -6.95 23.46
C GLU A 38 7.68 -7.88 24.66
N ARG A 39 8.19 -7.39 25.79
CA ARG A 39 8.34 -8.20 27.01
C ARG A 39 7.01 -8.73 27.52
N GLU A 40 5.97 -7.90 27.55
CA GLU A 40 4.69 -8.25 28.16
C GLU A 40 3.73 -8.98 27.21
N TYR A 41 3.75 -8.66 25.91
CA TYR A 41 2.71 -9.07 24.97
C TYR A 41 3.19 -9.96 23.83
N SER A 42 4.49 -10.24 23.68
CA SER A 42 4.99 -11.17 22.65
C SER A 42 4.56 -12.61 22.88
N GLY A 43 4.32 -13.02 24.12
CA GLY A 43 3.82 -14.37 24.46
C GLY A 43 2.32 -14.56 24.23
N ILE A 44 1.55 -13.48 24.05
CA ILE A 44 0.10 -13.53 23.93
C ILE A 44 -0.28 -13.57 22.46
N ARG A 45 -0.86 -14.69 22.01
CA ARG A 45 -1.36 -14.82 20.63
C ARG A 45 -2.54 -13.89 20.40
N HIS A 46 -2.49 -13.15 19.30
CA HIS A 46 -3.59 -12.29 18.84
C HIS A 46 -3.68 -12.41 17.31
N GLY A 47 -4.81 -12.91 16.81
CA GLY A 47 -4.93 -13.28 15.40
C GLY A 47 -3.83 -14.26 14.97
N LYS A 48 -3.10 -13.94 13.90
CA LYS A 48 -1.97 -14.72 13.35
C LYS A 48 -0.61 -14.27 13.87
N GLY A 49 -0.56 -13.39 14.86
CA GLY A 49 0.68 -12.97 15.51
C GLY A 49 0.53 -12.85 17.01
N THR A 50 1.12 -11.79 17.55
CA THR A 50 1.15 -11.54 19.00
C THR A 50 0.50 -10.20 19.29
N LEU A 51 0.03 -10.03 20.51
CA LEU A 51 -0.57 -8.78 20.95
C LEU A 51 0.44 -7.62 20.90
N ALA A 52 1.75 -7.87 21.09
CA ALA A 52 2.80 -6.86 20.87
C ALA A 52 2.81 -6.33 19.43
N HIS A 53 2.65 -7.20 18.43
CA HIS A 53 2.58 -6.78 17.03
C HIS A 53 1.31 -5.96 16.74
N ALA A 54 0.17 -6.32 17.34
CA ALA A 54 -1.06 -5.54 17.20
C ALA A 54 -0.96 -4.16 17.87
N LEU A 55 -0.25 -4.06 19.00
CA LEU A 55 0.01 -2.79 19.66
C LEU A 55 0.96 -1.91 18.83
N GLU A 56 2.09 -2.45 18.35
CA GLU A 56 3.01 -1.75 17.43
C GLU A 56 2.23 -1.13 16.26
N TRP A 57 1.31 -1.90 15.71
CA TRP A 57 0.46 -1.49 14.62
C TRP A 57 -0.46 -0.31 14.93
N GLU A 58 -1.24 -0.40 16.01
CA GLU A 58 -2.16 0.67 16.39
C GLU A 58 -1.43 1.97 16.78
N ILE A 59 -0.26 1.85 17.41
CA ILE A 59 0.60 2.99 17.76
C ILE A 59 1.11 3.68 16.49
N LEU A 60 1.59 2.92 15.51
CA LEU A 60 2.08 3.47 14.25
C LEU A 60 0.95 4.14 13.43
N LYS A 61 -0.27 3.60 13.46
CA LYS A 61 -1.46 4.27 12.88
C LYS A 61 -1.71 5.60 13.58
N LEU A 62 -1.70 5.62 14.91
CA LEU A 62 -1.88 6.83 15.71
C LEU A 62 -0.81 7.89 15.43
N GLN A 63 0.46 7.51 15.37
CA GLN A 63 1.58 8.42 15.04
C GLN A 63 1.39 9.15 13.72
N THR A 64 1.02 8.39 12.69
CA THR A 64 0.80 8.91 11.34
C THR A 64 -0.32 9.97 11.31
N ARG A 65 -1.31 9.83 12.20
CA ARG A 65 -2.38 10.82 12.38
C ARG A 65 -1.88 12.09 13.07
N LEU A 66 -1.19 11.93 14.20
CA LEU A 66 -0.71 13.05 15.01
C LEU A 66 0.29 13.94 14.25
N GLU A 67 1.10 13.35 13.38
CA GLU A 67 2.00 14.09 12.50
C GLU A 67 1.25 14.99 11.50
N SER A 68 0.05 14.61 11.07
CA SER A 68 -0.73 15.34 10.06
C SER A 68 -1.40 16.61 10.61
N SER A 69 -1.75 16.63 11.90
CA SER A 69 -2.30 17.82 12.59
C SER A 69 -1.26 18.89 12.93
N ALA A 70 0.04 18.58 12.86
CA ALA A 70 1.11 19.45 13.34
C ALA A 70 1.70 20.42 12.29
N TYR A 71 1.20 20.42 11.05
CA TYR A 71 1.68 21.30 9.98
C TYR A 71 1.10 22.72 10.09
N GLY A 72 1.54 23.45 11.13
CA GLY A 72 1.28 24.88 11.32
C GLY A 72 2.30 25.81 10.65
N ASN A 73 3.17 25.31 9.77
CA ASN A 73 4.01 26.17 8.93
C ASN A 73 3.31 26.40 7.59
N PRO A 74 3.37 27.61 7.02
CA PRO A 74 2.86 27.87 5.68
C PRO A 74 3.67 27.04 4.70
N VAL A 75 3.09 25.91 4.28
CA VAL A 75 3.65 25.06 3.24
C VAL A 75 3.54 25.85 1.94
N VAL A 76 4.67 26.08 1.26
CA VAL A 76 4.62 26.54 -0.13
C VAL A 76 3.81 25.48 -0.88
N PRO A 77 2.67 25.83 -1.50
CA PRO A 77 1.82 24.83 -2.13
C PRO A 77 2.57 24.20 -3.31
N VAL A 78 3.17 23.03 -3.08
CA VAL A 78 3.79 22.24 -4.16
C VAL A 78 2.65 21.64 -4.99
N PRO A 79 2.56 21.96 -6.30
CA PRO A 79 1.50 21.44 -7.15
C PRO A 79 1.39 19.92 -7.09
N LEU A 80 0.17 19.40 -6.97
CA LEU A 80 -0.03 17.95 -6.94
C LEU A 80 0.40 17.29 -8.26
N PHE A 81 0.21 18.00 -9.39
CA PHE A 81 0.60 17.53 -10.71
C PHE A 81 1.54 18.50 -11.41
N ARG A 82 2.53 17.94 -12.12
CA ARG A 82 3.38 18.65 -13.08
C ARG A 82 3.59 17.76 -14.30
N ASN A 83 3.03 18.13 -15.45
CA ASN A 83 3.16 17.34 -16.69
C ASN A 83 2.82 15.85 -16.52
N ARG A 84 1.72 15.54 -15.81
CA ARG A 84 1.28 14.17 -15.45
C ARG A 84 2.20 13.41 -14.48
N HIS A 85 3.21 14.05 -13.90
CA HIS A 85 3.94 13.53 -12.75
C HIS A 85 3.21 13.95 -11.48
N VAL A 86 3.25 13.11 -10.46
CA VAL A 86 2.53 13.34 -9.20
C VAL A 86 3.53 13.66 -8.11
N HIS A 87 3.29 14.72 -7.35
CA HIS A 87 4.06 14.98 -6.15
C HIS A 87 3.54 14.09 -5.01
N ILE A 88 4.30 13.06 -4.63
CA ILE A 88 3.83 12.01 -3.70
C ILE A 88 3.60 12.56 -2.29
N GLY A 89 4.44 13.50 -1.84
CA GLY A 89 4.23 14.17 -0.55
C GLY A 89 2.91 14.97 -0.50
N SER A 90 2.56 15.67 -1.58
CA SER A 90 1.30 16.42 -1.65
C SER A 90 0.09 15.49 -1.73
N LEU A 91 0.22 14.38 -2.46
CA LEU A 91 -0.82 13.36 -2.60
C LEU A 91 -1.13 12.66 -1.27
N ILE A 92 -0.10 12.23 -0.54
CA ILE A 92 -0.26 11.59 0.77
C ILE A 92 -0.94 12.54 1.75
N ARG A 93 -0.53 13.81 1.79
CA ARG A 93 -1.17 14.83 2.65
C ARG A 93 -2.64 15.03 2.28
N LEU A 94 -2.95 15.13 0.99
CA LEU A 94 -4.33 15.22 0.50
C LEU A 94 -5.17 14.05 1.01
N TRP A 95 -4.69 12.81 0.82
CA TRP A 95 -5.42 11.62 1.24
C TRP A 95 -5.61 11.54 2.76
N ARG A 96 -4.57 11.80 3.55
CA ARG A 96 -4.66 11.78 5.01
C ARG A 96 -5.67 12.81 5.53
N ARG A 97 -5.67 14.03 4.97
CA ARG A 97 -6.68 15.05 5.29
C ARG A 97 -8.08 14.56 4.97
N LEU A 98 -8.32 14.06 3.75
CA LEU A 98 -9.64 13.59 3.33
C LEU A 98 -10.11 12.38 4.15
N ALA A 99 -9.20 11.50 4.56
CA ALA A 99 -9.51 10.40 5.46
C ALA A 99 -10.00 10.90 6.81
N LEU A 100 -9.27 11.82 7.45
CA LEU A 100 -9.65 12.41 8.74
C LEU A 100 -11.01 13.11 8.67
N GLU A 101 -11.21 13.96 7.67
CA GLU A 101 -12.51 14.64 7.47
C GLU A 101 -13.66 13.64 7.26
N THR A 102 -13.38 12.51 6.61
CA THR A 102 -14.38 11.45 6.38
C THR A 102 -14.66 10.65 7.66
N GLU A 103 -13.63 10.37 8.47
CA GLU A 103 -13.77 9.73 9.78
C GLU A 103 -14.65 10.60 10.70
N GLU A 104 -14.38 11.90 10.81
CA GLU A 104 -15.16 12.85 11.62
C GLU A 104 -16.63 12.89 11.17
N TRP A 105 -16.87 12.92 9.85
CA TRP A 105 -18.22 12.88 9.32
C TRP A 105 -18.92 11.56 9.63
N LEU A 106 -18.23 10.42 9.44
CA LEU A 106 -18.79 9.09 9.76
C LEU A 106 -19.09 8.93 11.25
N ALA A 107 -18.23 9.46 12.12
CA ALA A 107 -18.44 9.48 13.56
C ALA A 107 -19.70 10.28 13.93
N SER A 108 -19.96 11.41 13.27
CA SER A 108 -21.20 12.19 13.45
C SER A 108 -22.47 11.42 13.07
N GLN A 109 -22.33 10.38 12.23
CA GLN A 109 -23.43 9.48 11.82
C GLN A 109 -23.51 8.20 12.70
N GLY A 110 -22.69 8.11 13.76
CA GLY A 110 -22.65 6.95 14.66
C GLY A 110 -21.77 5.79 14.18
N TYR A 111 -20.94 5.98 13.16
CA TYR A 111 -19.98 4.98 12.70
C TYR A 111 -18.61 5.23 13.32
N ASP A 112 -18.20 4.33 14.20
CA ASP A 112 -16.80 4.27 14.66
C ASP A 112 -15.97 3.53 13.59
N THR A 113 -15.11 4.27 12.90
CA THR A 113 -14.25 3.76 11.84
C THR A 113 -12.90 4.43 11.87
N LEU A 114 -11.94 3.68 11.34
CA LEU A 114 -10.57 4.11 11.19
C LEU A 114 -10.14 3.83 9.76
N LEU A 115 -9.79 4.87 9.01
CA LEU A 115 -9.42 4.81 7.61
C LEU A 115 -7.90 4.97 7.49
N ASP A 116 -7.21 3.87 7.24
CA ASP A 116 -5.82 3.93 6.84
C ASP A 116 -5.73 4.11 5.33
N VAL A 117 -5.06 5.17 4.89
CA VAL A 117 -5.05 5.59 3.50
C VAL A 117 -3.63 5.71 2.95
N GLY A 118 -3.46 5.21 1.74
CA GLY A 118 -2.20 5.37 1.05
C GLY A 118 -2.31 5.05 -0.42
N PRO A 119 -1.24 5.35 -1.16
CA PRO A 119 -1.16 4.93 -2.52
C PRO A 119 -1.05 3.42 -2.60
N TRP A 120 -1.70 2.82 -3.59
CA TRP A 120 -1.54 1.41 -3.91
C TRP A 120 -1.24 1.20 -5.41
N GLY A 121 -0.23 0.37 -5.69
CA GLY A 121 0.01 -0.16 -7.02
C GLY A 121 0.70 0.80 -8.00
N GLY A 122 1.68 0.25 -8.72
CA GLY A 122 2.37 0.87 -9.86
C GLY A 122 3.30 2.04 -9.56
N PHE A 123 3.07 2.85 -8.53
CA PHE A 123 3.98 3.92 -8.13
C PHE A 123 4.34 3.76 -6.65
N ASN A 124 5.61 4.08 -6.31
CA ASN A 124 6.02 4.86 -5.12
C ASN A 124 7.30 4.44 -4.42
N PHE A 125 8.43 4.41 -5.14
CA PHE A 125 9.72 4.77 -4.50
C PHE A 125 10.65 5.56 -5.40
N VAL A 126 10.40 5.54 -6.71
CA VAL A 126 11.25 6.19 -7.69
C VAL A 126 10.76 7.61 -7.92
N LEU A 127 11.30 8.50 -7.11
CA LEU A 127 11.05 9.93 -7.20
C LEU A 127 12.28 10.65 -7.73
N GLU A 128 12.04 11.76 -8.39
CA GLU A 128 13.07 12.77 -8.55
C GLU A 128 13.32 13.45 -7.19
N PRO A 129 14.47 14.13 -7.00
CA PRO A 129 14.80 14.80 -5.74
C PRO A 129 13.76 15.84 -5.27
N ASP A 130 12.93 16.34 -6.19
CA ASP A 130 11.85 17.29 -5.92
C ASP A 130 10.52 16.65 -5.48
N GLY A 131 10.52 15.33 -5.21
CA GLY A 131 9.37 14.60 -4.69
C GLY A 131 8.31 14.21 -5.74
N TYR A 132 8.50 14.59 -7.00
CA TYR A 132 7.64 14.13 -8.10
C TYR A 132 8.01 12.71 -8.52
N THR A 133 7.00 11.95 -8.98
CA THR A 133 7.24 10.67 -9.63
C THR A 133 8.21 10.83 -10.79
N ARG A 134 9.15 9.89 -10.95
CA ARG A 134 10.10 9.88 -12.07
C ARG A 134 9.45 9.66 -13.44
N MET A 135 8.23 9.12 -13.44
CA MET A 135 7.46 8.82 -14.64
C MET A 135 6.05 9.41 -14.50
N PRO A 136 5.36 9.71 -15.63
CA PRO A 136 3.96 10.07 -15.60
C PRO A 136 3.12 8.97 -14.95
N PHE A 137 2.13 9.34 -14.13
CA PHE A 137 1.28 8.32 -13.53
C PHE A 137 0.44 7.58 -14.59
N ALA A 138 0.42 6.26 -14.46
CA ALA A 138 -0.51 5.36 -15.15
C ALA A 138 -1.69 4.99 -14.24
N ARG A 139 -1.50 5.01 -12.92
CA ARG A 139 -2.54 4.65 -11.98
C ARG A 139 -2.38 5.49 -10.73
N LEU A 140 -3.48 6.07 -10.30
CA LEU A 140 -3.59 6.73 -9.01
C LEU A 140 -4.55 5.92 -8.16
N THR A 141 -4.04 4.94 -7.42
CA THR A 141 -4.91 4.17 -6.53
C THR A 141 -4.82 4.69 -5.12
N LEU A 142 -5.96 5.07 -4.57
CA LEU A 142 -6.18 5.19 -3.14
C LEU A 142 -6.69 3.84 -2.63
N ALA A 143 -6.00 3.26 -1.66
CA ALA A 143 -6.52 2.13 -0.93
C ALA A 143 -6.84 2.57 0.51
N VAL A 144 -7.94 2.06 1.02
CA VAL A 144 -8.49 2.36 2.33
C VAL A 144 -8.59 1.05 3.10
N GLY A 145 -7.69 0.86 4.06
CA GLY A 145 -7.82 -0.16 5.10
C GLY A 145 -8.84 0.31 6.13
N GLY A 146 -9.75 -0.58 6.52
CA GLY A 146 -10.89 -0.22 7.37
C GLY A 146 -11.25 -1.32 8.34
N LEU A 147 -11.79 -0.91 9.49
CA LEU A 147 -12.33 -1.83 10.48
C LEU A 147 -13.52 -2.62 9.92
N PRO A 148 -13.89 -3.77 10.53
CA PRO A 148 -15.08 -4.51 10.13
C PRO A 148 -16.37 -3.67 10.10
N SER A 149 -16.44 -2.59 10.90
CA SER A 149 -17.56 -1.65 10.97
C SER A 149 -17.62 -0.63 9.83
N THR A 150 -16.56 -0.44 9.03
CA THR A 150 -16.49 0.60 8.00
C THR A 150 -17.69 0.54 7.03
N PRO A 151 -18.51 1.60 6.89
CA PRO A 151 -19.80 1.51 6.20
C PRO A 151 -19.65 1.66 4.67
N PHE A 152 -19.62 0.53 3.97
CA PHE A 152 -19.75 0.46 2.51
C PHE A 152 -20.60 -0.74 2.05
N HIS A 153 -21.17 -0.58 0.85
CA HIS A 153 -21.93 -1.59 0.11
C HIS A 153 -21.53 -1.54 -1.38
N GLU A 154 -22.12 -2.37 -2.24
CA GLU A 154 -21.69 -2.55 -3.64
C GLU A 154 -21.72 -1.26 -4.48
N GLN A 155 -22.58 -0.30 -4.13
CA GLN A 155 -22.72 1.01 -4.77
C GLN A 155 -21.93 2.11 -4.04
N GLY A 156 -20.91 1.75 -3.27
CA GLY A 156 -20.06 2.67 -2.51
C GLY A 156 -20.54 2.90 -1.07
N GLY A 157 -21.74 3.42 -0.89
CA GLY A 157 -22.26 3.74 0.45
C GLY A 157 -21.61 4.95 1.12
N PRO A 158 -21.88 5.18 2.43
CA PRO A 158 -21.59 6.45 3.11
C PRO A 158 -20.13 6.92 2.98
N LEU A 159 -19.18 5.99 3.14
CA LEU A 159 -17.75 6.26 2.98
C LEU A 159 -17.44 6.92 1.62
N PHE A 160 -17.93 6.34 0.52
CA PHE A 160 -17.66 6.83 -0.82
C PHE A 160 -18.45 8.10 -1.15
N GLN A 161 -19.68 8.23 -0.65
CA GLN A 161 -20.51 9.42 -0.83
C GLN A 161 -19.87 10.67 -0.25
N HIS A 162 -19.09 10.54 0.82
CA HIS A 162 -18.38 11.65 1.44
C HIS A 162 -16.99 11.88 0.84
N LEU A 163 -16.19 10.82 0.74
CA LEU A 163 -14.78 10.92 0.34
C LEU A 163 -14.62 11.23 -1.14
N LEU A 164 -15.34 10.54 -2.04
CA LEU A 164 -15.09 10.64 -3.48
C LEU A 164 -15.36 12.03 -4.07
N PRO A 165 -16.47 12.73 -3.74
CA PRO A 165 -16.72 14.05 -4.31
C PRO A 165 -15.64 15.07 -3.93
N ARG A 166 -15.14 15.01 -2.68
CA ARG A 166 -14.06 15.89 -2.22
C ARG A 166 -12.74 15.55 -2.85
N TYR A 167 -12.39 14.26 -2.90
CA TYR A 167 -11.19 13.80 -3.58
C TYR A 167 -11.17 14.25 -5.05
N HIS A 168 -12.31 14.12 -5.72
CA HIS A 168 -12.50 14.56 -7.08
C HIS A 168 -12.33 16.07 -7.25
N ALA A 169 -12.96 16.89 -6.39
CA ALA A 169 -12.82 18.35 -6.44
C ALA A 169 -11.35 18.80 -6.30
N GLU A 170 -10.60 18.17 -5.41
CA GLU A 170 -9.18 18.46 -5.19
C GLU A 170 -8.31 18.07 -6.40
N LEU A 171 -8.58 16.90 -6.99
CA LEU A 171 -7.90 16.49 -8.23
C LEU A 171 -8.27 17.39 -9.42
N GLN A 172 -9.52 17.87 -9.49
CA GLN A 172 -9.97 18.83 -10.52
C GLN A 172 -9.26 20.18 -10.39
N GLN A 173 -9.16 20.71 -9.17
CA GLN A 173 -8.40 21.94 -8.89
C GLN A 173 -6.93 21.77 -9.27
N ALA A 174 -6.38 20.57 -9.14
CA ALA A 174 -5.03 20.24 -9.57
C ALA A 174 -4.88 19.98 -11.09
N GLY A 175 -5.95 20.18 -11.87
CA GLY A 175 -5.92 20.10 -13.34
C GLY A 175 -6.31 18.75 -13.94
N VAL A 176 -6.93 17.85 -13.17
CA VAL A 176 -7.42 16.56 -13.68
C VAL A 176 -8.88 16.70 -14.13
N ASN A 177 -9.16 16.36 -15.39
CA ASN A 177 -10.52 16.33 -15.91
C ASN A 177 -11.16 14.96 -15.70
N PHE A 178 -12.41 14.94 -15.24
CA PHE A 178 -13.18 13.73 -14.93
C PHE A 178 -14.54 13.75 -15.65
N PRO A 179 -15.03 12.62 -16.18
CA PRO A 179 -16.46 12.41 -16.39
C PRO A 179 -17.24 12.32 -15.07
N PRO A 180 -18.54 12.64 -15.07
CA PRO A 180 -19.33 12.86 -13.85
C PRO A 180 -19.69 11.62 -13.02
N LEU A 181 -19.34 10.38 -13.43
CA LEU A 181 -19.81 9.16 -12.75
C LEU A 181 -18.68 8.19 -12.42
N TRP A 182 -18.67 7.72 -11.17
CA TRP A 182 -17.88 6.58 -10.70
C TRP A 182 -18.57 5.27 -11.05
N GLN A 183 -17.77 4.27 -11.40
CA GLN A 183 -18.26 2.91 -11.55
C GLN A 183 -17.67 2.04 -10.44
N TYR A 184 -18.56 1.36 -9.71
CA TYR A 184 -18.19 0.41 -8.68
C TYR A 184 -18.04 -0.97 -9.30
N HIS A 185 -16.92 -1.63 -9.00
CA HIS A 185 -16.49 -2.88 -9.58
C HIS A 185 -15.90 -3.79 -8.50
N HIS A 186 -15.77 -5.07 -8.82
CA HIS A 186 -15.04 -6.06 -8.03
C HIS A 186 -15.53 -6.21 -6.58
N ALA A 187 -16.85 -6.22 -6.38
CA ALA A 187 -17.44 -6.59 -5.10
C ALA A 187 -16.99 -8.02 -4.72
N LYS A 188 -16.35 -8.16 -3.55
CA LYS A 188 -15.97 -9.46 -2.98
C LYS A 188 -16.81 -9.75 -1.75
N HIS A 189 -17.28 -10.98 -1.64
CA HIS A 189 -18.12 -11.44 -0.55
C HIS A 189 -17.43 -12.58 0.21
N ASP A 190 -17.69 -12.68 1.51
CA ASP A 190 -17.32 -13.87 2.27
C ASP A 190 -18.33 -15.02 2.07
N ALA A 191 -18.06 -16.16 2.72
CA ALA A 191 -18.94 -17.33 2.68
C ALA A 191 -20.36 -17.08 3.22
N SER A 192 -20.56 -16.01 4.00
CA SER A 192 -21.86 -15.57 4.51
C SER A 192 -22.53 -14.51 3.64
N VAL A 193 -22.00 -14.25 2.43
CA VAL A 193 -22.48 -13.24 1.48
C VAL A 193 -22.37 -11.81 2.02
N ARG A 194 -21.54 -11.59 3.04
CA ARG A 194 -21.24 -10.24 3.51
C ARG A 194 -20.20 -9.61 2.60
N LEU A 195 -20.43 -8.36 2.20
CA LEU A 195 -19.46 -7.61 1.39
C LEU A 195 -18.18 -7.30 2.19
N ARG A 196 -17.06 -7.73 1.63
CA ARG A 196 -15.70 -7.65 2.18
C ARG A 196 -14.89 -6.54 1.53
N GLU A 197 -15.06 -6.32 0.24
CA GLU A 197 -14.31 -5.32 -0.52
C GLU A 197 -15.13 -4.77 -1.67
N VAL A 198 -14.90 -3.49 -1.98
CA VAL A 198 -15.42 -2.85 -3.19
C VAL A 198 -14.38 -1.88 -3.75
N SER A 199 -14.32 -1.76 -5.07
CA SER A 199 -13.46 -0.80 -5.76
C SER A 199 -14.29 0.16 -6.60
N ALA A 200 -14.03 1.46 -6.49
CA ALA A 200 -14.49 2.46 -7.46
C ALA A 200 -13.34 2.76 -8.43
N THR A 201 -13.57 2.69 -9.74
CA THR A 201 -12.54 3.00 -10.74
C THR A 201 -13.01 4.09 -11.68
N HIS A 202 -12.10 4.98 -12.03
CA HIS A 202 -12.34 6.11 -12.92
C HIS A 202 -11.23 6.22 -13.96
N TYR A 203 -11.60 6.07 -15.23
CA TYR A 203 -10.68 6.23 -16.35
C TYR A 203 -10.60 7.69 -16.78
N LEU A 204 -9.39 8.23 -16.86
CA LEU A 204 -9.20 9.62 -17.30
C LEU A 204 -9.53 9.77 -18.79
N PRO A 205 -9.93 10.95 -19.28
CA PRO A 205 -10.23 11.16 -20.70
C PRO A 205 -9.07 10.82 -21.66
N THR A 206 -7.83 10.85 -21.17
CA THR A 206 -6.63 10.47 -21.93
C THR A 206 -6.27 8.98 -21.81
N HIS A 207 -7.15 8.18 -21.21
CA HIS A 207 -6.96 6.74 -21.07
C HIS A 207 -6.92 6.07 -22.43
N SER A 208 -5.85 5.32 -22.70
CA SER A 208 -5.76 4.45 -23.87
C SER A 208 -5.27 3.07 -23.46
N TYR A 209 -5.41 2.10 -24.36
CA TYR A 209 -4.86 0.77 -24.13
C TYR A 209 -3.36 0.81 -23.82
N GLU A 210 -2.60 1.65 -24.53
CA GLU A 210 -1.16 1.78 -24.34
C GLU A 210 -0.76 2.63 -23.13
N ARG A 211 -1.64 3.56 -22.73
CA ARG A 211 -1.44 4.53 -21.66
C ARG A 211 -2.63 4.45 -20.70
N ARG A 212 -2.84 3.28 -20.10
CA ARG A 212 -3.94 3.09 -19.15
C ARG A 212 -3.72 4.08 -18.01
N THR A 213 -4.52 5.14 -17.97
CA THR A 213 -4.52 6.17 -16.94
C THR A 213 -5.86 6.16 -16.21
N PHE A 214 -5.83 5.86 -14.91
CA PHE A 214 -7.04 5.79 -14.11
C PHE A 214 -6.79 6.12 -12.64
N VAL A 215 -7.84 6.58 -11.98
CA VAL A 215 -7.94 6.69 -10.53
C VAL A 215 -8.71 5.49 -10.02
N LYS A 216 -8.25 4.82 -8.99
CA LYS A 216 -8.98 3.72 -8.34
C LYS A 216 -9.06 4.00 -6.85
N VAL A 217 -10.20 3.71 -6.24
CA VAL A 217 -10.40 3.75 -4.79
C VAL A 217 -10.86 2.37 -4.35
N ARG A 218 -10.06 1.67 -3.56
CA ARG A 218 -10.39 0.35 -3.03
C ARG A 218 -10.61 0.45 -1.53
N VAL A 219 -11.69 -0.14 -1.03
CA VAL A 219 -11.96 -0.27 0.39
C VAL A 219 -12.10 -1.75 0.71
N SER A 220 -11.40 -2.19 1.76
CA SER A 220 -11.43 -3.57 2.24
C SER A 220 -11.71 -3.61 3.74
N ARG A 221 -12.65 -4.47 4.16
CA ARG A 221 -12.87 -4.87 5.56
C ARG A 221 -11.93 -5.99 6.01
N ASP A 222 -11.19 -6.56 5.07
CA ASP A 222 -10.31 -7.72 5.28
C ASP A 222 -8.89 -7.28 5.57
N CYS A 223 -8.60 -6.03 5.22
CA CYS A 223 -7.31 -5.40 5.40
C CYS A 223 -7.50 -4.19 6.32
N GLU A 224 -6.83 -4.22 7.46
CA GLU A 224 -6.84 -3.11 8.41
C GLU A 224 -5.95 -1.94 7.96
N ALA A 225 -5.06 -2.18 7.00
CA ALA A 225 -4.19 -1.16 6.42
C ALA A 225 -4.02 -1.24 4.91
N VAL A 226 -3.57 -0.12 4.35
CA VAL A 226 -3.23 -0.03 2.93
C VAL A 226 -2.04 -0.91 2.54
N GLU A 227 -1.08 -1.11 3.45
CA GLU A 227 0.07 -2.00 3.21
C GLU A 227 -0.34 -3.46 3.07
N GLU A 228 -1.36 -3.91 3.81
CA GLU A 228 -1.90 -5.26 3.71
C GLU A 228 -2.50 -5.49 2.33
N ILE A 229 -3.29 -4.51 1.84
CA ILE A 229 -3.85 -4.53 0.48
C ILE A 229 -2.72 -4.63 -0.54
N ALA A 230 -1.74 -3.75 -0.44
CA ALA A 230 -0.64 -3.67 -1.40
C ALA A 230 0.20 -4.95 -1.43
N LEU A 231 0.56 -5.46 -0.26
CA LEU A 231 1.33 -6.69 -0.13
C LEU A 231 0.54 -7.91 -0.63
N GLN A 232 -0.77 -8.00 -0.35
CA GLN A 232 -1.61 -9.08 -0.84
C GLN A 232 -1.55 -9.16 -2.38
N ASP A 233 -1.80 -8.06 -3.08
CA ASP A 233 -1.83 -8.07 -4.54
C ASP A 233 -0.45 -8.39 -5.15
N PHE A 234 0.61 -7.90 -4.52
CA PHE A 234 1.97 -8.19 -4.98
C PHE A 234 2.42 -9.63 -4.71
N LEU A 235 1.97 -10.24 -3.61
CA LEU A 235 2.19 -11.66 -3.34
C LEU A 235 1.51 -12.53 -4.42
N LEU A 236 0.26 -12.20 -4.78
CA LEU A 236 -0.45 -12.91 -5.85
C LEU A 236 0.24 -12.75 -7.22
N LEU A 237 0.72 -11.54 -7.54
CA LEU A 237 1.54 -11.31 -8.72
C LEU A 237 2.81 -12.16 -8.69
N LEU A 238 3.53 -12.17 -7.57
CA LEU A 238 4.78 -12.90 -7.42
C LEU A 238 4.59 -14.41 -7.56
N GLU A 239 3.55 -14.96 -6.92
CA GLU A 239 3.16 -16.37 -7.06
C GLU A 239 2.89 -16.72 -8.52
N ARG A 240 2.10 -15.90 -9.21
CA ARG A 240 1.80 -16.09 -10.63
C ARG A 240 3.06 -16.07 -11.49
N LEU A 241 3.95 -15.10 -11.28
CA LEU A 241 5.21 -15.00 -12.03
C LEU A 241 6.14 -16.18 -11.75
N GLN A 242 6.21 -16.65 -10.51
CA GLN A 242 7.04 -17.80 -10.10
C GLN A 242 6.58 -19.09 -10.80
N PHE A 243 5.28 -19.26 -10.98
CA PHE A 243 4.72 -20.45 -11.63
C PHE A 243 4.51 -20.30 -13.13
N THR A 244 5.00 -19.22 -13.75
CA THR A 244 5.08 -19.13 -15.21
C THR A 244 6.10 -20.14 -15.73
N THR A 245 5.60 -21.27 -16.25
CA THR A 245 6.44 -22.38 -16.75
C THR A 245 6.98 -22.13 -18.15
N ASP A 246 6.32 -21.29 -18.94
CA ASP A 246 6.72 -20.93 -20.30
C ASP A 246 6.70 -19.41 -20.50
N TRP A 247 7.89 -18.81 -20.43
CA TRP A 247 8.08 -17.37 -20.64
C TRP A 247 7.98 -16.96 -22.11
N GLU A 248 8.16 -17.89 -23.05
CA GLU A 248 7.97 -17.61 -24.47
C GLU A 248 6.48 -17.49 -24.78
N LEU A 249 5.68 -18.42 -24.27
CA LEU A 249 4.22 -18.37 -24.36
C LEU A 249 3.65 -17.14 -23.65
N TYR A 250 4.15 -16.81 -22.45
CA TYR A 250 3.76 -15.59 -21.74
C TYR A 250 3.99 -14.35 -22.62
N ARG A 251 5.15 -14.27 -23.28
CA ARG A 251 5.47 -13.16 -24.19
C ARG A 251 4.51 -13.09 -25.38
N GLU A 252 4.11 -14.22 -25.93
CA GLU A 252 3.21 -14.28 -27.09
C GLU A 252 1.77 -13.90 -26.74
N GLN A 253 1.27 -14.36 -25.60
CA GLN A 253 -0.14 -14.22 -25.22
C GLN A 253 -0.44 -12.97 -24.39
N THR A 254 0.54 -12.47 -23.63
CA THR A 254 0.36 -11.31 -22.77
C THR A 254 0.44 -10.03 -23.59
N LYS A 255 -0.58 -9.19 -23.47
CA LYS A 255 -0.59 -7.90 -24.13
C LYS A 255 0.46 -6.98 -23.48
N ASP A 256 1.21 -6.24 -24.29
CA ASP A 256 2.37 -5.47 -23.83
C ASP A 256 2.10 -4.52 -22.65
N VAL A 257 0.92 -3.89 -22.60
CA VAL A 257 0.57 -3.03 -21.47
C VAL A 257 0.42 -3.80 -20.16
N ASP A 258 -0.13 -5.02 -20.20
CA ASP A 258 -0.31 -5.84 -19.01
C ASP A 258 1.05 -6.32 -18.50
N ALA A 259 1.94 -6.76 -19.41
CA ALA A 259 3.31 -7.10 -19.07
C ALA A 259 4.11 -5.90 -18.51
N ARG A 260 3.86 -4.68 -18.99
CA ARG A 260 4.43 -3.46 -18.38
C ARG A 260 3.92 -3.24 -16.95
N PHE A 261 2.62 -3.45 -16.71
CA PHE A 261 2.06 -3.35 -15.36
C PHE A 261 2.62 -4.39 -14.42
N ASP A 262 2.76 -5.63 -14.88
CA ASP A 262 3.36 -6.70 -14.09
C ASP A 262 4.81 -6.38 -13.70
N LEU A 263 5.60 -5.85 -14.64
CA LEU A 263 6.96 -5.42 -14.35
C LEU A 263 7.01 -4.23 -13.38
N GLN A 264 6.07 -3.29 -13.53
CA GLN A 264 5.94 -2.12 -12.66
C GLN A 264 5.52 -2.50 -11.23
N ASP A 265 4.59 -3.42 -11.09
CA ASP A 265 4.13 -3.95 -9.80
C ASP A 265 5.22 -4.84 -9.16
N PHE A 266 5.99 -5.60 -9.96
CA PHE A 266 7.18 -6.33 -9.49
C PHE A 266 8.25 -5.38 -8.93
N ILE A 267 8.55 -4.27 -9.62
CA ILE A 267 9.46 -3.23 -9.12
C ILE A 267 8.96 -2.63 -7.81
N SER A 268 7.65 -2.38 -7.71
CA SER A 268 7.02 -1.81 -6.51
C SER A 268 7.14 -2.75 -5.32
N LEU A 269 6.86 -4.05 -5.52
CA LEU A 269 7.04 -5.09 -4.51
C LEU A 269 8.48 -5.12 -3.98
N ASN A 270 9.46 -5.10 -4.90
CA ASN A 270 10.88 -5.16 -4.54
C ASN A 270 11.31 -4.05 -3.59
N HIS A 271 10.71 -2.87 -3.73
CA HIS A 271 10.96 -1.77 -2.80
C HIS A 271 10.26 -1.97 -1.45
N MET A 272 8.99 -2.34 -1.46
CA MET A 272 8.23 -2.58 -0.23
C MET A 272 8.89 -3.62 0.67
N VAL A 273 9.51 -4.64 0.09
CA VAL A 273 10.10 -5.77 0.81
C VAL A 273 11.62 -5.66 1.03
N GLU A 274 12.22 -4.48 0.87
CA GLU A 274 13.66 -4.26 1.15
C GLU A 274 14.07 -4.63 2.59
N GLY A 275 13.12 -4.61 3.53
CA GLY A 275 13.34 -5.08 4.91
C GLY A 275 13.35 -6.61 5.06
N VAL A 276 13.05 -7.36 4.00
CA VAL A 276 12.91 -8.82 3.99
C VAL A 276 13.84 -9.47 2.97
N TYR A 277 14.03 -8.85 1.81
CA TYR A 277 14.87 -9.33 0.73
C TYR A 277 15.95 -8.29 0.40
N GLN A 278 17.22 -8.70 0.52
CA GLN A 278 18.35 -7.90 0.08
C GLN A 278 18.71 -8.29 -1.35
N ARG A 279 18.59 -7.32 -2.26
CA ARG A 279 18.94 -7.50 -3.68
C ARG A 279 20.45 -7.64 -3.85
N THR A 280 20.84 -8.41 -4.85
CA THR A 280 22.23 -8.48 -5.31
C THR A 280 22.60 -7.25 -6.14
N ASP A 281 23.89 -6.96 -6.30
CA ASP A 281 24.37 -5.85 -7.15
C ASP A 281 23.84 -5.93 -8.59
N ALA A 282 23.65 -7.15 -9.12
CA ALA A 282 23.12 -7.35 -10.46
C ALA A 282 21.62 -7.01 -10.54
N GLU A 283 20.84 -7.43 -9.55
CA GLU A 283 19.42 -7.08 -9.42
C GLU A 283 19.25 -5.57 -9.22
N ASP A 284 20.09 -4.95 -8.38
CA ASP A 284 20.08 -3.50 -8.18
C ASP A 284 20.43 -2.73 -9.46
N ARG A 285 21.45 -3.14 -10.22
CA ARG A 285 21.75 -2.51 -11.52
C ARG A 285 20.57 -2.65 -12.49
N LEU A 286 20.02 -3.85 -12.63
CA LEU A 286 18.87 -4.10 -13.50
C LEU A 286 17.65 -3.27 -13.08
N LEU A 287 17.41 -3.15 -11.77
CA LEU A 287 16.35 -2.32 -11.21
C LEU A 287 16.47 -0.86 -11.67
N HIS A 288 17.68 -0.29 -11.62
CA HIS A 288 17.92 1.07 -12.08
C HIS A 288 17.69 1.22 -13.58
N GLU A 289 18.22 0.30 -14.40
CA GLU A 289 18.00 0.31 -15.85
C GLU A 289 16.52 0.20 -16.23
N MET A 290 15.77 -0.69 -15.58
CA MET A 290 14.33 -0.82 -15.83
C MET A 290 13.61 0.49 -15.53
N LYS A 291 13.90 1.13 -14.39
CA LYS A 291 13.29 2.43 -14.01
C LYS A 291 13.58 3.51 -15.05
N ASP A 292 14.79 3.54 -15.59
CA ASP A 292 15.18 4.48 -16.65
C ASP A 292 14.38 4.20 -17.92
N ALA A 293 14.24 2.94 -18.31
CA ALA A 293 13.48 2.54 -19.49
C ALA A 293 11.99 2.92 -19.40
N PHE A 294 11.40 2.90 -18.19
CA PHE A 294 10.01 3.32 -18.00
C PHE A 294 9.75 4.81 -18.30
N ARG A 295 10.78 5.64 -18.50
CA ARG A 295 10.64 7.00 -19.04
C ARG A 295 10.13 7.03 -20.49
N GLY A 296 10.22 5.92 -21.22
CA GLY A 296 9.58 5.80 -22.53
C GLY A 296 10.01 4.59 -23.35
N ALA A 297 11.27 4.17 -23.23
CA ALA A 297 11.83 3.05 -23.99
C ALA A 297 11.10 1.72 -23.71
N ILE A 298 10.56 1.53 -22.50
CA ILE A 298 9.79 0.33 -22.12
C ILE A 298 8.56 0.08 -23.01
N ARG A 299 8.11 1.08 -23.77
CA ARG A 299 7.00 0.91 -24.72
C ARG A 299 7.38 0.02 -25.90
N ALA A 300 8.66 -0.05 -26.25
CA ALA A 300 9.15 -0.95 -27.26
C ALA A 300 9.10 -2.39 -26.75
N ARG A 301 8.37 -3.26 -27.47
CA ARG A 301 8.19 -4.67 -27.12
C ARG A 301 9.52 -5.38 -26.85
N GLN A 302 10.53 -5.13 -27.69
CA GLN A 302 11.87 -5.70 -27.55
C GLN A 302 12.55 -5.32 -26.22
N VAL A 303 12.37 -4.08 -25.76
CA VAL A 303 12.92 -3.58 -24.51
C VAL A 303 12.20 -4.22 -23.31
N LEU A 304 10.87 -4.22 -23.32
CA LEU A 304 10.04 -4.82 -22.26
C LEU A 304 10.39 -6.29 -22.02
N TYR A 305 10.34 -7.10 -23.08
CA TYR A 305 10.63 -8.53 -22.95
C TYR A 305 12.12 -8.84 -22.79
N GLY A 306 13.00 -7.92 -23.21
CA GLY A 306 14.41 -7.95 -22.86
C GLY A 306 14.61 -7.90 -21.34
N TYR A 307 13.97 -6.94 -20.66
CA TYR A 307 14.03 -6.85 -19.19
C TYR A 307 13.39 -8.04 -18.48
N LEU A 308 12.21 -8.49 -18.93
CA LEU A 308 11.59 -9.70 -18.37
C LEU A 308 12.53 -10.91 -18.49
N SER A 309 13.21 -11.07 -19.62
CA SER A 309 14.18 -12.15 -19.81
C SER A 309 15.36 -12.04 -18.84
N GLN A 310 15.83 -10.83 -18.54
CA GLN A 310 16.91 -10.62 -17.55
C GLN A 310 16.44 -10.93 -16.12
N VAL A 311 15.22 -10.53 -15.75
CA VAL A 311 14.61 -10.87 -14.45
C VAL A 311 14.55 -12.39 -14.25
N VAL A 312 14.16 -13.14 -15.29
CA VAL A 312 14.13 -14.60 -15.29
C VAL A 312 15.54 -15.19 -15.20
N LYS A 313 16.48 -14.69 -16.00
CA LYS A 313 17.89 -15.16 -15.99
C LYS A 313 18.56 -14.99 -14.63
N LEU A 314 18.26 -13.90 -13.91
CA LEU A 314 18.76 -13.67 -12.56
C LEU A 314 18.06 -14.53 -11.49
N ARG A 315 17.02 -15.30 -11.87
CA ARG A 315 16.13 -16.03 -10.95
C ARG A 315 15.54 -15.11 -9.87
N TRP A 316 15.36 -13.83 -10.20
CA TRP A 316 15.03 -12.81 -9.22
C TRP A 316 13.62 -13.00 -8.65
N VAL A 317 12.64 -13.30 -9.51
CA VAL A 317 11.27 -13.68 -9.10
C VAL A 317 11.30 -14.84 -8.11
N GLU A 318 12.10 -15.86 -8.40
CA GLU A 318 12.20 -17.05 -7.57
C GLU A 318 12.90 -16.79 -6.24
N ASN A 319 14.00 -16.04 -6.24
CA ASN A 319 14.70 -15.66 -5.02
C ASN A 319 13.79 -14.87 -4.09
N LEU A 320 13.05 -13.90 -4.65
CA LEU A 320 12.10 -13.10 -3.90
C LEU A 320 10.94 -13.94 -3.36
N TYR A 321 10.40 -14.84 -4.18
CA TYR A 321 9.34 -15.77 -3.78
C TYR A 321 9.74 -16.60 -2.57
N TRP A 322 10.93 -17.20 -2.58
CA TRP A 322 11.38 -18.02 -1.45
C TRP A 322 11.75 -17.20 -0.23
N ALA A 323 12.28 -15.98 -0.39
CA ALA A 323 12.54 -15.10 0.74
C ALA A 323 11.23 -14.72 1.48
N LEU A 324 10.17 -14.44 0.72
CA LEU A 324 8.85 -14.16 1.30
C LEU A 324 8.18 -15.39 1.88
N ALA A 325 8.32 -16.56 1.26
CA ALA A 325 7.82 -17.83 1.82
C ALA A 325 8.51 -18.17 3.16
N GLU A 326 9.83 -17.98 3.24
CA GLU A 326 10.58 -18.18 4.48
C GLU A 326 10.18 -17.16 5.55
N ALA A 327 10.08 -15.88 5.18
CA ALA A 327 9.69 -14.82 6.12
C ALA A 327 8.25 -14.99 6.64
N ALA A 328 7.32 -15.41 5.78
CA ALA A 328 5.91 -15.54 6.12
C ALA A 328 5.58 -16.86 6.82
N LEU A 329 6.16 -17.98 6.37
CA LEU A 329 5.76 -19.33 6.78
C LEU A 329 6.90 -20.16 7.39
N GLY A 330 8.14 -19.65 7.41
CA GLY A 330 9.31 -20.42 7.84
C GLY A 330 9.67 -21.57 6.88
N VAL A 331 9.11 -21.57 5.66
CA VAL A 331 9.34 -22.62 4.67
C VAL A 331 10.61 -22.29 3.90
N LYS A 332 11.61 -23.18 3.98
CA LYS A 332 12.86 -23.03 3.24
C LYS A 332 12.67 -23.33 1.76
N ARG A 333 13.58 -22.79 0.94
CA ARG A 333 13.59 -22.99 -0.51
C ARG A 333 13.50 -24.48 -0.89
N TYR A 334 12.51 -24.81 -1.72
CA TYR A 334 12.16 -26.16 -2.19
C TYR A 334 11.74 -27.18 -1.12
N GLN A 335 11.52 -26.75 0.14
CA GLN A 335 11.05 -27.67 1.18
C GLN A 335 9.65 -28.23 0.84
N ARG A 336 8.76 -27.37 0.34
CA ARG A 336 7.45 -27.72 -0.21
C ARG A 336 6.92 -26.59 -1.08
N MET A 337 5.91 -26.87 -1.91
CA MET A 337 5.17 -25.81 -2.59
C MET A 337 4.44 -24.94 -1.55
N VAL A 338 4.35 -23.66 -1.85
CA VAL A 338 3.64 -22.64 -1.07
C VAL A 338 2.61 -22.00 -1.99
N SER A 339 1.45 -21.65 -1.46
CA SER A 339 0.53 -20.75 -2.15
C SER A 339 0.32 -19.53 -1.29
N PHE A 340 0.73 -18.36 -1.76
CA PHE A 340 0.50 -17.11 -1.03
C PHE A 340 -1.00 -16.83 -0.95
N ASP A 341 -1.75 -17.03 -2.02
CA ASP A 341 -3.20 -16.86 -2.05
C ASP A 341 -3.91 -17.65 -0.93
N ARG A 342 -3.54 -18.91 -0.73
CA ARG A 342 -4.21 -19.81 0.21
C ARG A 342 -3.64 -19.77 1.63
N GLU A 343 -2.34 -19.57 1.77
CA GLU A 343 -1.65 -19.74 3.06
C GLU A 343 -1.30 -18.41 3.73
N VAL A 344 -0.98 -17.38 2.93
CA VAL A 344 -0.49 -16.09 3.43
C VAL A 344 -1.55 -15.01 3.36
N CYS A 345 -2.13 -14.74 2.18
CA CYS A 345 -3.12 -13.69 1.96
C CYS A 345 -4.33 -13.72 2.91
N PRO A 346 -4.89 -14.87 3.33
CA PRO A 346 -6.05 -14.88 4.23
C PRO A 346 -5.75 -14.31 5.63
N GLN A 347 -4.48 -14.23 6.00
CA GLN A 347 -4.01 -13.40 7.12
C GLN A 347 -2.49 -13.29 6.96
N ILE A 348 -2.05 -12.12 6.53
CA ILE A 348 -0.64 -11.85 6.32
C ILE A 348 0.06 -11.86 7.69
N PRO A 349 1.18 -12.58 7.86
CA PRO A 349 1.92 -12.59 9.11
C PRO A 349 2.37 -11.18 9.50
N PRO A 350 2.22 -10.76 10.77
CA PRO A 350 2.63 -9.41 11.18
C PRO A 350 4.11 -9.11 10.93
N ARG A 351 4.96 -10.14 11.02
CA ARG A 351 6.38 -10.03 10.67
C ARG A 351 6.62 -9.62 9.22
N LEU A 352 5.70 -9.85 8.29
CA LEU A 352 5.86 -9.37 6.92
C LEU A 352 5.35 -7.92 6.77
N LEU A 353 4.29 -7.57 7.48
CA LEU A 353 3.72 -6.22 7.50
C LEU A 353 4.64 -5.20 8.18
N ILE A 354 5.26 -5.55 9.31
CA ILE A 354 6.11 -4.63 10.09
C ILE A 354 7.33 -4.15 9.28
N PRO A 355 8.16 -5.01 8.65
CA PRO A 355 9.25 -4.59 7.79
C PRO A 355 8.79 -3.72 6.61
N VAL A 356 7.70 -4.10 5.94
CA VAL A 356 7.12 -3.32 4.84
C VAL A 356 6.72 -1.94 5.31
N ARG A 357 6.01 -1.88 6.44
CA ARG A 357 5.55 -0.64 7.06
C ARG A 357 6.72 0.25 7.50
N ARG A 358 7.74 -0.30 8.15
CA ARG A 358 8.95 0.45 8.54
C ARG A 358 9.65 1.04 7.32
N HIS A 359 9.73 0.30 6.22
CA HIS A 359 10.27 0.81 4.96
C HIS A 359 9.43 1.96 4.40
N LEU A 360 8.10 1.78 4.31
CA LEU A 360 7.18 2.81 3.82
C LEU A 360 7.17 4.06 4.70
N ASN A 361 7.22 3.94 6.02
CA ASN A 361 7.33 5.08 6.94
C ASN A 361 8.62 5.86 6.71
N ARG A 362 9.78 5.19 6.61
CA ARG A 362 11.04 5.87 6.28
C ARG A 362 10.96 6.60 4.95
N TYR A 363 10.35 5.96 3.95
CA TYR A 363 10.13 6.58 2.65
C TYR A 363 9.22 7.81 2.74
N HIS A 364 8.06 7.69 3.39
CA HIS A 364 7.12 8.79 3.58
C HIS A 364 7.74 9.93 4.38
N ASN A 365 8.56 9.66 5.40
CA ASN A 365 9.25 10.71 6.17
C ASN A 365 10.28 11.44 5.30
N ARG A 366 11.05 10.68 4.50
CA ARG A 366 12.02 11.25 3.56
C ARG A 366 11.35 12.15 2.51
N VAL A 367 10.20 11.76 1.98
CA VAL A 367 9.50 12.48 0.89
C VAL A 367 8.54 13.54 1.41
N GLY A 368 7.95 13.32 2.58
CA GLY A 368 7.05 14.28 3.25
C GLY A 368 7.79 15.48 3.83
N GLY A 369 9.09 15.33 4.09
CA GLY A 369 9.98 16.41 4.54
C GLY A 369 10.61 17.27 3.43
N THR A 370 10.51 16.88 2.16
CA THR A 370 11.12 17.60 1.02
C THR A 370 10.20 18.65 0.39
N ALA A 371 9.29 19.26 1.17
CA ALA A 371 8.38 20.29 0.69
C ALA A 371 8.98 21.70 0.75
#